data_AF-A8BPZ1-F1
#
_entry.id   AF-A8BPZ1-F1
#
_cell.length_a   1.000
_cell.length_b   1.000
_cell.length_c   1.000
_cell.angle_alpha   90.00
_cell.angle_beta   90.00
_cell.angle_gamma   90.00
#
_symmetry.space_group_name_H-M   'P 1'
#
loop_
_entity.id
_entity.type
_entity.pdbx_description
1 polymer ?
#
loop_
_entity_poly.entity_id
_entity_poly.type
_entity_poly.pdbx_seq_one_letter_code
_entity_poly.pdbx_strand_id
1 'polypeptide(L)'
;MKQIVERRLRGRQYDSEDCAKVSKELADEIRAKVRLISDSRFKICVSVTIIGQKGQGIRSENKCYFDADADAELRHVYQNDDIICIANLYAVYYY
;
A
#
# COMPACT_ATOMS: atom_id res chain seq x y z
N MET A 1 -5.02 -6.70 2.38
CA MET A 1 -4.35 -5.39 2.57
C MET A 1 -4.82 -4.70 3.85
N LYS A 2 -6.13 -4.42 4.00
CA LYS A 2 -6.73 -3.76 5.19
C LYS A 2 -6.19 -4.23 6.54
N GLN A 3 -6.33 -5.53 6.85
CA GLN A 3 -5.89 -6.09 8.13
C GLN A 3 -4.39 -5.93 8.44
N ILE A 4 -3.53 -5.92 7.40
CA ILE A 4 -2.08 -5.78 7.56
C ILE A 4 -1.75 -4.35 7.97
N VAL A 5 -2.33 -3.40 7.25
CA VAL A 5 -2.14 -1.96 7.46
C VAL A 5 -2.71 -1.55 8.82
N GLU A 6 -3.94 -1.97 9.15
CA GLU A 6 -4.56 -1.71 10.45
C GLU A 6 -3.73 -2.29 11.60
N ARG A 7 -3.29 -3.56 11.51
CA ARG A 7 -2.51 -4.19 12.58
C ARG A 7 -1.18 -3.47 12.84
N ARG A 8 -0.51 -2.97 11.81
CA ARG A 8 0.81 -2.33 11.92
C ARG A 8 0.77 -0.84 12.27
N LEU A 9 -0.34 -0.15 11.96
CA LEU A 9 -0.45 1.30 12.17
C LEU A 9 -1.43 1.68 13.29
N ARG A 10 -2.19 0.74 13.85
CA ARG A 10 -3.07 1.00 14.99
C ARG A 10 -2.26 1.46 16.19
N GLY A 11 -2.56 2.66 16.68
CA GLY A 11 -1.93 3.26 17.87
C GLY A 11 -0.52 3.81 17.64
N ARG A 12 -0.03 3.88 16.40
CA ARG A 12 1.25 4.51 16.08
C ARG A 12 1.11 6.02 15.85
N GLN A 13 2.12 6.74 16.28
CA GLN A 13 2.33 8.17 16.01
C GLN A 13 3.35 8.37 14.90
N TYR A 14 3.28 9.52 14.23
CA TYR A 14 4.16 9.82 13.11
C TYR A 14 5.59 10.08 13.58
N ASP A 15 6.51 9.20 13.20
CA ASP A 15 7.96 9.40 13.28
C ASP A 15 8.59 9.18 11.90
N SER A 16 9.45 10.10 11.44
CA SER A 16 9.97 10.04 10.07
C SER A 16 10.86 8.82 9.81
N GLU A 17 11.69 8.40 10.78
CA GLU A 17 12.58 7.27 10.60
C GLU A 17 11.85 5.94 10.74
N ASP A 18 10.95 5.82 11.73
CA ASP A 18 10.10 4.64 11.90
C ASP A 18 9.15 4.48 10.71
N CYS A 19 8.48 5.55 10.26
CA CYS A 19 7.56 5.47 9.12
C CYS A 19 8.27 5.02 7.83
N ALA A 20 9.52 5.46 7.60
CA ALA A 20 10.31 4.98 6.47
C ALA A 20 10.59 3.47 6.55
N LYS A 21 10.95 2.95 7.72
CA LYS A 21 11.14 1.49 7.93
C LYS A 21 9.82 0.73 7.79
N VAL A 22 8.76 1.22 8.43
CA VAL A 22 7.44 0.60 8.46
C VAL A 22 6.79 0.57 7.10
N SER A 23 6.91 1.62 6.30
CA SER A 23 6.39 1.64 4.93
C SER A 23 7.04 0.56 4.06
N LYS A 24 8.35 0.36 4.19
CA LYS A 24 9.08 -0.70 3.50
C LYS A 24 8.64 -2.09 3.98
N GLU A 25 8.59 -2.31 5.29
CA GLU A 25 8.11 -3.57 5.87
C GLU A 25 6.68 -3.90 5.44
N LEU A 26 5.79 -2.89 5.40
CA LEU A 26 4.41 -3.04 4.94
C LEU A 26 4.36 -3.41 3.46
N ALA A 27 5.15 -2.74 2.62
CA ALA A 27 5.21 -3.04 1.19
C ALA A 27 5.68 -4.48 0.95
N ASP A 28 6.72 -4.92 1.66
CA ASP A 28 7.26 -6.26 1.56
C ASP A 28 6.28 -7.32 2.10
N GLU A 29 5.61 -7.08 3.23
CA GLU A 29 4.61 -8.00 3.78
C GLU A 29 3.39 -8.15 2.85
N ILE A 30 2.88 -7.03 2.30
CA ILE A 30 1.78 -7.05 1.34
C ILE A 30 2.20 -7.83 0.09
N ARG A 31 3.39 -7.53 -0.45
CA ARG A 31 3.93 -8.21 -1.63
C ARG A 31 4.08 -9.70 -1.40
N ALA A 32 4.62 -10.10 -0.26
CA ALA A 32 4.82 -11.51 0.10
C ALA A 32 3.48 -12.26 0.20
N LYS A 33 2.47 -11.69 0.87
CA LYS A 33 1.15 -12.34 0.97
C LYS A 33 0.45 -12.44 -0.37
N VAL A 34 0.56 -11.43 -1.22
CA VAL A 34 -0.04 -11.46 -2.56
C VAL A 34 0.66 -12.50 -3.42
N ARG A 35 1.99 -12.59 -3.35
CA ARG A 35 2.80 -13.60 -4.05
C ARG A 35 2.40 -15.04 -3.72
N LEU A 36 1.90 -15.30 -2.50
CA LEU A 36 1.42 -16.63 -2.10
C LEU A 36 0.08 -17.02 -2.71
N ILE A 37 -0.73 -16.03 -3.09
CA ILE A 37 -2.09 -16.21 -3.62
C ILE A 37 -2.10 -16.06 -5.15
N SER A 38 -1.22 -15.22 -5.69
CA SER A 38 -1.10 -14.95 -7.12
C SER A 38 -0.30 -16.02 -7.84
N ASP A 39 -0.68 -16.34 -9.07
CA ASP A 39 0.14 -17.16 -9.96
C ASP A 39 1.49 -16.47 -10.25
N SER A 40 2.51 -17.29 -10.50
CA SER A 40 3.89 -16.91 -10.85
C SER A 40 4.01 -15.93 -12.03
N ARG A 41 2.97 -15.86 -12.88
CA ARG A 41 2.92 -14.99 -14.06
C ARG A 41 2.59 -13.53 -13.75
N PHE A 42 2.12 -13.22 -12.55
CA PHE A 42 1.83 -11.83 -12.18
C PHE A 42 3.06 -11.11 -11.62
N LYS A 43 3.38 -9.96 -12.20
CA LYS A 43 4.29 -8.97 -11.62
C LYS A 43 3.52 -8.13 -10.62
N ILE A 44 3.87 -8.29 -9.34
CA ILE A 44 3.27 -7.56 -8.24
C ILE A 44 4.13 -6.35 -7.87
N CYS A 45 3.55 -5.15 -7.97
CA CYS A 45 4.13 -3.90 -7.52
C CYS A 45 3.29 -3.35 -6.35
N VAL A 46 3.95 -2.95 -5.27
CA VAL A 46 3.29 -2.38 -4.09
C VAL A 46 3.94 -1.05 -3.78
N SER A 47 3.14 0.00 -3.64
CA SER A 47 3.55 1.33 -3.21
C SER A 47 2.83 1.68 -1.93
N VAL A 48 3.59 2.01 -0.89
CA VAL A 48 3.06 2.43 0.41
C VAL A 48 3.56 3.84 0.70
N THR A 49 2.63 4.75 0.97
CA THR A 49 2.93 6.13 1.33
C THR A 49 2.37 6.42 2.71
N ILE A 50 3.22 6.87 3.62
CA ILE A 50 2.84 7.26 4.99
C ILE A 50 3.09 8.75 5.14
N ILE A 51 2.10 9.48 5.66
CA ILE A 51 2.10 10.94 5.78
C ILE A 51 1.60 11.30 7.18
N GLY A 52 2.21 12.32 7.79
CA GLY A 52 1.74 12.87 9.07
C GLY A 52 0.46 13.66 8.90
N GLN A 53 -0.56 13.35 9.70
CA GLN A 53 -1.83 14.06 9.74
C GLN A 53 -1.74 15.22 10.72
N LYS A 54 -1.61 16.45 10.20
CA LYS A 54 -1.59 17.69 10.99
C LYS A 54 -2.64 18.69 10.52
N GLY A 55 -3.82 18.20 10.11
CA GLY A 55 -4.89 19.02 9.52
C GLY A 55 -4.66 19.43 8.06
N GLN A 56 -3.81 18.70 7.34
CA GLN A 56 -3.48 18.96 5.94
C GLN A 56 -4.51 18.31 5.01
N GLY A 57 -4.83 18.97 3.88
CA GLY A 57 -5.59 18.36 2.80
C GLY A 57 -4.67 17.56 1.88
N ILE A 58 -4.97 16.28 1.67
CA ILE A 58 -4.18 15.40 0.80
C ILE A 58 -5.08 14.84 -0.32
N ARG A 59 -4.61 14.94 -1.56
CA ARG A 59 -5.21 14.28 -2.73
C ARG A 59 -4.20 13.33 -3.34
N SER A 60 -4.57 12.06 -3.46
CA SER A 60 -3.77 11.02 -4.11
C SER A 60 -4.65 10.35 -5.15
N GLU A 61 -4.15 10.32 -6.38
CA GLU A 61 -4.79 9.70 -7.54
C GLU A 61 -3.74 8.90 -8.29
N ASN A 62 -4.18 7.77 -8.84
CA ASN A 62 -3.36 6.90 -9.66
C ASN A 62 -4.02 6.85 -11.03
N LYS A 63 -3.20 6.88 -12.09
CA LYS A 63 -3.63 6.61 -13.46
C LYS A 63 -2.74 5.51 -13.99
N CYS A 64 -3.35 4.44 -14.45
CA CYS A 64 -2.64 3.26 -14.91
C CYS A 64 -3.02 2.97 -16.36
N TYR A 65 -2.05 2.49 -17.12
CA TYR A 65 -2.22 2.01 -18.50
C TYR A 65 -1.87 0.52 -18.50
N PHE A 66 -2.90 -0.31 -18.47
CA PHE A 66 -2.86 -1.73 -18.13
C PHE A 66 -4.10 -2.39 -18.73
N ASP A 67 -4.04 -3.70 -18.96
CA ASP A 67 -5.14 -4.46 -19.55
C ASP A 67 -6.25 -4.67 -18.51
N ALA A 68 -7.46 -4.19 -18.80
CA ALA A 68 -8.58 -4.24 -17.87
C ALA A 68 -9.06 -5.67 -17.57
N ASP A 69 -8.78 -6.63 -18.46
CA ASP A 69 -9.20 -8.02 -18.31
C ASP A 69 -8.14 -8.89 -17.60
N ALA A 70 -6.86 -8.54 -17.75
CA ALA A 70 -5.75 -9.33 -17.22
C ALA A 70 -5.10 -8.72 -15.97
N ASP A 71 -5.07 -7.39 -15.85
CA ASP A 71 -4.35 -6.69 -14.79
C ASP A 71 -5.30 -6.16 -13.71
N ALA A 72 -4.79 -5.95 -12.49
CA ALA A 72 -5.60 -5.49 -11.35
C ALA A 72 -4.91 -4.39 -10.54
N GLU A 73 -5.70 -3.41 -10.10
CA GLU A 73 -5.31 -2.39 -9.12
C GLU A 73 -6.12 -2.57 -7.83
N LEU A 74 -5.46 -2.46 -6.69
CA LEU A 74 -6.10 -2.39 -5.38
C LEU A 74 -5.52 -1.24 -4.56
N ARG A 75 -6.40 -0.34 -4.12
CA ARG A 75 -6.05 0.78 -3.27
C ARG A 75 -6.68 0.63 -1.89
N HIS A 76 -5.91 0.90 -0.86
CA HIS A 76 -6.40 0.98 0.52
C HIS A 76 -5.86 2.23 1.22
N VAL A 77 -6.74 2.98 1.85
CA VAL A 77 -6.41 4.16 2.65
C VAL A 77 -6.75 3.87 4.10
N TYR A 78 -5.78 4.08 4.97
CA TYR A 78 -5.91 4.00 6.43
C TYR A 78 -5.60 5.38 7.02
N GLN A 79 -6.38 5.78 8.02
CA GLN A 79 -6.24 7.06 8.68
C GLN A 79 -6.38 6.86 10.19
N ASN A 80 -5.43 7.43 10.93
CA ASN A 80 -5.44 7.58 12.37
C ASN A 80 -5.30 9.06 12.72
N ASP A 81 -5.34 9.42 14.01
CA ASP A 81 -5.25 10.81 14.45
C ASP A 81 -3.96 11.52 13.98
N ASP A 82 -2.83 10.81 13.98
CA ASP A 82 -1.50 11.35 13.61
C ASP A 82 -1.00 10.94 12.23
N ILE A 83 -1.57 9.92 11.59
CA ILE A 83 -0.99 9.30 10.38
C ILE A 83 -2.07 9.00 9.35
N ILE A 84 -1.76 9.30 8.08
CA ILE A 84 -2.48 8.79 6.91
C ILE A 84 -1.54 7.83 6.17
N CYS A 85 -2.04 6.63 5.85
CA CYS A 85 -1.33 5.64 5.06
C CYS A 85 -2.14 5.29 3.82
N ILE A 86 -1.48 5.33 2.66
CA ILE A 86 -2.05 4.96 1.37
C ILE A 86 -1.23 3.79 0.84
N ALA A 87 -1.88 2.64 0.70
CA ALA A 87 -1.28 1.44 0.13
C ALA A 87 -1.93 1.17 -1.24
N ASN A 88 -1.11 1.18 -2.28
CA ASN A 88 -1.49 0.85 -3.65
C ASN A 88 -0.81 -0.46 -4.05
N LEU A 89 -1.57 -1.35 -4.67
CA LEU A 89 -1.08 -2.59 -5.24
C LEU A 89 -1.48 -2.66 -6.70
N TYR A 90 -0.53 -3.06 -7.53
CA TYR A 90 -0.73 -3.33 -8.93
C TYR A 90 -0.27 -4.75 -9.21
N ALA A 91 -1.16 -5.55 -9.79
CA ALA A 91 -0.85 -6.88 -10.31
C ALA A 91 -0.95 -6.82 -11.82
N VAL A 92 0.18 -6.98 -12.50
CA VAL A 92 0.27 -6.92 -13.96
C VAL A 92 0.64 -8.30 -14.48
N TYR A 93 -0.17 -8.86 -15.38
CA TYR A 93 0.04 -10.15 -15.99
C TYR A 93 1.22 -10.09 -16.97
N TYR A 94 2.11 -11.08 -16.89
CA TYR A 94 3.22 -11.23 -17.81
C TYR A 94 2.78 -12.13 -18.98
N TYR A 95 2.68 -11.53 -20.16
CA TYR A 95 2.37 -12.21 -21.43
C TYR A 95 3.55 -13.03 -21.96
#